data_AF-A0A0F9D6X2-F1
#
_entry.id   AF-A0A0F9D6X2-F1
#
_cell.length_a   1.000
_cell.length_b   1.000
_cell.length_c   1.000
_cell.angle_alpha   90.00
_cell.angle_beta   90.00
_cell.angle_gamma   90.00
#
_symmetry.space_group_name_H-M   'P 1'
#
loop_
_entity.id
_entity.type
_entity.pdbx_description
1 polymer ?
#
loop_
_entity_poly.entity_id
_entity_poly.type
_entity_poly.pdbx_seq_one_letter_code
_entity_poly.pdbx_strand_id
1 'polypeptide(L)'
;MYYKPEIDASVERFKKLWARDAPDRILVKIDIQDPENPTVMKAMEKVPDKKAMVDEWEKGFELNMGIADDNLPVVYGEFGGYIIGGFLGADVSWGAGGAYPDKLIPDMKDFSKYLHFDGNNEYYRMQMGFTKYLAERSKGRFGFTEMITIDGLNFLDCVRHGDAYTDVCDYPGEILRIMDYASDLNIKLVKEQRRYIDTYRGGRFNFYHMWTPGETIFVSVDAYGQCGPVVFESSVEFMSRG
;
A
#
# COMPACT_ATOMS: atom_id res chain seq x y z
N MET A 1 -8.98 -20.16 -7.48
CA MET A 1 -7.85 -19.81 -6.59
C MET A 1 -7.96 -20.73 -5.37
N TYR A 2 -6.87 -21.31 -4.86
CA TYR A 2 -6.91 -22.39 -3.87
C TYR A 2 -7.73 -22.01 -2.62
N TYR A 3 -7.46 -20.83 -2.05
CA TYR A 3 -8.11 -20.37 -0.83
C TYR A 3 -9.51 -19.75 -1.00
N LYS A 4 -10.01 -19.63 -2.23
CA LYS A 4 -11.35 -19.12 -2.53
C LYS A 4 -11.85 -19.80 -3.82
N PRO A 5 -12.36 -21.04 -3.74
CA PRO A 5 -12.80 -21.78 -4.92
C PRO A 5 -13.82 -21.02 -5.77
N GLU A 6 -14.68 -20.23 -5.13
CA GLU A 6 -15.74 -19.41 -5.72
C GLU A 6 -15.29 -18.00 -6.15
N ILE A 7 -13.99 -17.72 -6.18
CA ILE A 7 -13.44 -16.40 -6.49
C ILE A 7 -14.00 -15.76 -7.77
N ASP A 8 -14.21 -16.54 -8.84
CA ASP A 8 -14.74 -16.00 -10.10
C ASP A 8 -16.17 -15.44 -9.89
N ALA A 9 -16.99 -16.07 -9.04
CA ALA A 9 -18.31 -15.57 -8.69
C ALA A 9 -18.23 -14.27 -7.86
N SER A 10 -17.24 -14.13 -6.96
CA SER A 10 -17.01 -12.88 -6.23
C SER A 10 -16.54 -11.76 -7.18
N VAL A 11 -15.65 -12.07 -8.12
CA VAL A 11 -15.18 -11.10 -9.14
C VAL A 11 -16.32 -10.60 -10.02
N GLU A 12 -17.23 -11.46 -10.45
CA GLU A 12 -18.41 -11.02 -11.21
C GLU A 12 -19.33 -10.09 -10.39
N ARG A 13 -19.40 -10.27 -9.06
CA ARG A 13 -20.13 -9.33 -8.20
C ARG A 13 -19.40 -8.00 -8.04
N PHE A 14 -18.07 -8.01 -7.91
CA PHE A 14 -17.27 -6.78 -7.95
C PHE A 14 -17.44 -6.03 -9.28
N LYS A 15 -17.43 -6.72 -10.43
CA LYS A 15 -17.69 -6.08 -11.73
C LYS A 15 -19.03 -5.35 -11.76
N LYS A 16 -20.10 -5.97 -11.27
CA LYS A 16 -21.43 -5.32 -11.17
C LYS A 16 -21.42 -4.12 -10.24
N LEU A 17 -20.72 -4.20 -9.10
CA LEU A 17 -20.57 -3.06 -8.19
C LEU A 17 -19.91 -1.88 -8.90
N TRP A 18 -18.77 -2.12 -9.55
CA TRP A 18 -18.01 -1.06 -10.24
C TRP A 18 -18.73 -0.50 -11.47
N ALA A 19 -19.53 -1.31 -12.15
CA ALA A 19 -20.41 -0.88 -13.24
C ALA A 19 -21.68 -0.16 -12.77
N ARG A 20 -21.99 -0.21 -11.46
CA ARG A 20 -23.24 0.29 -10.85
C ARG A 20 -24.50 -0.46 -11.33
N ASP A 21 -24.33 -1.75 -11.66
CA ASP A 21 -25.34 -2.61 -12.30
C ASP A 21 -26.05 -3.58 -11.33
N ALA A 22 -25.87 -3.41 -10.01
CA ALA A 22 -26.54 -4.25 -8.99
C ALA A 22 -26.91 -3.43 -7.75
N PRO A 23 -27.90 -2.52 -7.84
CA PRO A 23 -28.27 -1.65 -6.73
C PRO A 23 -28.95 -2.39 -5.57
N ASP A 24 -29.42 -3.63 -5.78
CA ASP A 24 -30.17 -4.45 -4.84
C ASP A 24 -29.32 -5.47 -4.07
N ARG A 25 -28.00 -5.51 -4.31
CA ARG A 25 -27.09 -6.46 -3.66
C ARG A 25 -25.86 -5.77 -3.11
N ILE A 26 -25.54 -6.08 -1.86
CA ILE A 26 -24.31 -5.65 -1.19
C ILE A 26 -23.19 -6.68 -1.39
N LEU A 27 -21.95 -6.22 -1.38
CA LEU A 27 -20.79 -7.07 -1.14
C LEU A 27 -20.52 -7.13 0.36
N VAL A 28 -20.14 -8.31 0.85
CA VAL A 28 -19.92 -8.53 2.28
C VAL A 28 -18.52 -9.07 2.51
N LYS A 29 -17.81 -8.52 3.48
CA LYS A 29 -16.59 -9.10 4.05
C LYS A 29 -16.90 -9.50 5.48
N ILE A 30 -16.56 -10.74 5.85
CA ILE A 30 -16.77 -11.25 7.21
C ILE A 30 -15.42 -11.43 7.87
N ASP A 31 -15.14 -10.59 8.86
CA ASP A 31 -13.94 -10.72 9.69
C ASP A 31 -14.24 -11.64 10.90
N ILE A 32 -13.65 -12.84 10.89
CA ILE A 32 -13.75 -13.77 12.02
C ILE A 32 -12.84 -13.29 13.15
N GLN A 33 -13.46 -12.91 14.28
CA GLN A 33 -12.81 -12.48 15.52
C GLN A 33 -12.37 -13.69 16.36
N ASP A 34 -11.57 -14.59 15.79
CA ASP A 34 -10.97 -15.72 16.49
C ASP A 34 -9.52 -15.36 16.87
N PRO A 35 -9.11 -15.53 18.14
CA PRO A 35 -7.71 -15.34 18.57
C PRO A 35 -6.70 -16.15 17.76
N GLU A 36 -7.09 -17.24 17.12
CA GLU A 36 -6.26 -18.05 16.24
C GLU A 36 -6.33 -17.59 14.78
N ASN A 37 -7.30 -16.76 14.39
CA ASN A 37 -7.34 -16.21 13.03
C ASN A 37 -6.26 -15.13 12.86
N PRO A 38 -5.31 -15.32 11.93
CA PRO A 38 -4.35 -14.30 11.56
C PRO A 38 -5.04 -13.04 11.05
N THR A 39 -4.69 -11.91 11.64
CA THR A 39 -5.05 -10.60 11.12
C THR A 39 -3.90 -10.06 10.28
N VAL A 40 -4.17 -9.00 9.52
CA VAL A 40 -3.12 -8.20 8.87
C VAL A 40 -2.01 -7.86 9.86
N MET A 41 -2.37 -7.44 11.08
CA MET A 41 -1.41 -7.06 12.11
C MET A 41 -0.51 -8.21 12.54
N LYS A 42 -1.04 -9.42 12.72
CA LYS A 42 -0.21 -10.60 13.06
C LYS A 42 0.79 -10.96 11.97
N ALA A 43 0.40 -10.81 10.71
CA ALA A 43 1.33 -10.99 9.59
C ALA A 43 2.39 -9.88 9.59
N MET A 44 1.99 -8.63 9.84
CA MET A 44 2.91 -7.49 9.92
C MET A 44 3.87 -7.57 11.11
N GLU A 45 3.51 -8.20 12.23
CA GLU A 45 4.44 -8.50 13.33
C GLU A 45 5.63 -9.38 12.92
N LYS A 46 5.57 -10.01 11.73
CA LYS A 46 6.66 -10.84 11.21
C LYS A 46 7.65 -10.07 10.34
N VAL A 47 7.47 -8.76 10.12
CA VAL A 47 8.46 -7.99 9.36
C VAL A 47 9.85 -8.03 10.02
N PRO A 48 10.94 -8.03 9.23
CA PRO A 48 11.01 -8.07 7.77
C PRO A 48 11.07 -9.51 7.19
N ASP A 49 10.69 -10.55 7.94
CA ASP A 49 10.70 -11.94 7.44
C ASP A 49 9.49 -12.21 6.52
N LYS A 50 9.72 -11.97 5.22
CA LYS A 50 8.71 -12.22 4.18
C LYS A 50 8.12 -13.62 4.15
N LYS A 51 8.85 -14.66 4.58
CA LYS A 51 8.31 -16.03 4.57
C LYS A 51 7.33 -16.18 5.72
N ALA A 52 7.75 -15.80 6.92
CA ALA A 52 6.90 -15.82 8.10
C ALA A 52 5.64 -14.95 7.93
N MET A 53 5.75 -13.79 7.28
CA MET A 53 4.59 -12.95 6.93
C MET A 53 3.57 -13.71 6.06
N VAL A 54 4.02 -14.34 4.98
CA VAL A 54 3.12 -15.04 4.04
C VAL A 54 2.54 -16.30 4.65
N ASP A 55 3.33 -17.04 5.44
CA ASP A 55 2.83 -18.21 6.17
C ASP A 55 1.71 -17.81 7.15
N GLU A 56 1.83 -16.64 7.78
CA GLU A 56 0.80 -16.11 8.67
C GLU A 56 -0.47 -15.72 7.91
N TRP A 57 -0.35 -15.10 6.73
CA TRP A 57 -1.50 -14.84 5.86
C TRP A 57 -2.22 -16.11 5.40
N GLU A 58 -1.46 -17.12 4.96
CA GLU A 58 -2.03 -18.36 4.44
C GLU A 58 -2.81 -19.14 5.50
N LYS A 59 -2.36 -19.14 6.76
CA LYS A 59 -3.15 -19.69 7.88
C LYS A 59 -4.54 -19.04 7.98
N GLY A 60 -4.64 -17.72 7.83
CA GLY A 60 -5.93 -17.02 7.85
C GLY A 60 -6.79 -17.35 6.65
N PHE A 61 -6.18 -17.49 5.48
CA PHE A 61 -6.90 -17.95 4.29
C PHE A 61 -7.44 -19.37 4.43
N GLU A 62 -6.71 -20.28 5.08
CA GLU A 62 -7.15 -21.65 5.37
C GLU A 62 -8.38 -21.67 6.28
N LEU A 63 -8.36 -20.88 7.35
CA LEU A 63 -9.49 -20.74 8.27
C LEU A 63 -10.72 -20.12 7.58
N ASN A 64 -10.50 -19.18 6.68
CA ASN A 64 -11.57 -18.42 6.03
C ASN A 64 -12.10 -19.08 4.74
N MET A 65 -11.49 -20.16 4.25
CA MET A 65 -11.80 -20.76 2.94
C MET A 65 -13.28 -21.21 2.78
N GLY A 66 -13.96 -21.52 3.88
CA GLY A 66 -15.37 -21.95 3.89
C GLY A 66 -16.39 -20.81 4.05
N ILE A 67 -15.93 -19.57 4.22
CA ILE A 67 -16.83 -18.43 4.46
C ILE A 67 -17.46 -17.98 3.14
N ALA A 68 -18.80 -17.97 3.10
CA ALA A 68 -19.58 -17.51 1.96
C ALA A 68 -19.68 -15.96 1.90
N ASP A 69 -18.54 -15.29 1.77
CA ASP A 69 -18.41 -13.83 1.64
C ASP A 69 -17.71 -13.41 0.33
N ASP A 70 -17.48 -12.11 0.15
CA ASP A 70 -16.80 -11.52 -1.00
C ASP A 70 -15.32 -11.20 -0.75
N ASN A 71 -14.80 -11.47 0.46
CA ASN A 71 -13.41 -11.25 0.82
C ASN A 71 -12.49 -12.14 -0.03
N LEU A 72 -11.44 -11.54 -0.57
CA LEU A 72 -10.48 -12.25 -1.43
C LEU A 72 -9.21 -12.58 -0.64
N PRO A 73 -8.57 -13.75 -0.87
CA PRO A 73 -7.31 -14.08 -0.21
C PRO A 73 -6.21 -13.25 -0.86
N VAL A 74 -5.87 -12.11 -0.25
CA VAL A 74 -4.92 -11.14 -0.79
C VAL A 74 -3.82 -10.87 0.23
N VAL A 75 -2.56 -11.04 -0.18
CA VAL A 75 -1.38 -10.70 0.63
C VAL A 75 -0.91 -9.29 0.33
N TYR A 76 -0.53 -8.55 1.38
CA TYR A 76 0.05 -7.23 1.24
C TYR A 76 1.46 -7.34 0.67
N GLY A 77 1.70 -6.68 -0.46
CA GLY A 77 2.97 -6.72 -1.16
C GLY A 77 4.04 -5.79 -0.60
N GLU A 78 4.05 -5.53 0.71
CA GLU A 78 4.91 -4.52 1.34
C GLU A 78 5.37 -4.91 2.75
N PHE A 79 6.40 -4.21 3.23
CA PHE A 79 6.85 -4.26 4.63
C PHE A 79 6.33 -3.07 5.46
N GLY A 80 5.20 -2.48 5.04
CA GLY A 80 4.61 -1.25 5.56
C GLY A 80 4.89 -0.05 4.65
N GLY A 81 3.89 0.78 4.38
CA GLY A 81 3.96 1.85 3.36
C GLY A 81 5.10 2.87 3.55
N TYR A 82 5.55 3.11 4.78
CA TYR A 82 6.63 4.06 5.07
C TYR A 82 8.03 3.50 4.80
N ILE A 83 8.17 2.24 4.36
CA ILE A 83 9.46 1.69 3.91
C ILE A 83 10.10 2.53 2.79
N ILE A 84 9.29 3.34 2.09
CA ILE A 84 9.76 4.29 1.07
C ILE A 84 10.80 5.29 1.59
N GLY A 85 10.75 5.69 2.86
CA GLY A 85 11.81 6.51 3.47
C GLY A 85 13.16 5.78 3.50
N GLY A 86 13.14 4.46 3.74
CA GLY A 86 14.32 3.61 3.65
C GLY A 86 14.89 3.55 2.24
N PHE A 87 14.06 3.60 1.18
CA PHE A 87 14.54 3.62 -0.21
C PHE A 87 15.36 4.86 -0.55
N LEU A 88 15.19 5.92 0.24
CA LEU A 88 15.89 7.20 0.13
C LEU A 88 17.10 7.31 1.07
N GLY A 89 17.39 6.24 1.81
CA GLY A 89 18.57 6.15 2.68
C GLY A 89 18.32 6.47 4.16
N ALA A 90 17.06 6.60 4.60
CA ALA A 90 16.77 6.65 6.02
C ALA A 90 17.06 5.31 6.69
N ASP A 91 17.57 5.34 7.92
CA ASP A 91 17.63 4.15 8.77
C ASP A 91 16.21 3.68 9.10
N VAL A 92 15.95 2.37 9.08
CA VAL A 92 14.62 1.80 9.30
C VAL A 92 14.60 0.93 10.54
N SER A 93 13.68 1.27 11.46
CA SER A 93 13.28 0.42 12.57
C SER A 93 12.06 -0.43 12.22
N TRP A 94 11.98 -1.65 12.77
CA TRP A 94 10.88 -2.59 12.52
C TRP A 94 9.97 -2.70 13.74
N GLY A 95 8.65 -2.70 13.53
CA GLY A 95 7.67 -2.88 14.60
C GLY A 95 6.39 -3.55 14.12
N ALA A 96 5.38 -3.63 15.00
CA ALA A 96 4.14 -4.35 14.72
C ALA A 96 3.35 -3.82 13.49
N GLY A 97 3.60 -2.59 13.05
CA GLY A 97 3.01 -2.00 11.86
C GLY A 97 3.88 -2.03 10.59
N GLY A 98 5.08 -2.62 10.65
CA GLY A 98 6.01 -2.64 9.51
C GLY A 98 7.26 -1.79 9.72
N ALA A 99 7.62 -1.03 8.69
CA ALA A 99 8.78 -0.15 8.64
C ALA A 99 8.50 1.23 9.24
N TYR A 100 9.42 1.71 10.08
CA TYR A 100 9.44 3.06 10.64
C TYR A 100 10.78 3.71 10.30
N PRO A 101 10.87 4.49 9.20
CA PRO A 101 12.09 5.19 8.83
C PRO A 101 12.35 6.38 9.76
N ASP A 102 13.63 6.65 10.03
CA ASP A 102 14.07 7.86 10.73
C ASP A 102 13.86 9.11 9.87
N LYS A 103 13.86 10.28 10.54
CA LYS A 103 13.69 11.58 9.89
C LYS A 103 14.83 11.80 8.90
N LEU A 104 14.48 11.95 7.62
CA LEU A 104 15.44 12.11 6.54
C LEU A 104 15.72 13.58 6.22
N ILE A 105 14.69 14.43 6.26
CA ILE A 105 14.79 15.86 5.97
C ILE A 105 14.85 16.65 7.29
N PRO A 106 16.02 17.15 7.71
CA PRO A 106 16.13 17.98 8.91
C PRO A 106 15.72 19.44 8.67
N ASP A 107 15.92 19.96 7.45
CA ASP A 107 15.61 21.33 7.06
C ASP A 107 14.96 21.35 5.67
N MET A 108 13.76 21.93 5.60
CA MET A 108 13.00 22.05 4.36
C MET A 108 13.69 22.88 3.29
N LYS A 109 14.56 23.84 3.66
CA LYS A 109 15.28 24.67 2.67
C LYS A 109 16.28 23.86 1.84
N ASP A 110 16.72 22.73 2.38
CA ASP A 110 17.75 21.87 1.81
C ASP A 110 17.21 20.49 1.42
N PHE A 111 15.88 20.33 1.35
CA PHE A 111 15.21 19.04 1.11
C PHE A 111 15.77 18.23 -0.07
N SER A 112 16.18 18.93 -1.14
CA SER A 112 16.67 18.32 -2.37
C SER A 112 17.97 17.52 -2.21
N LYS A 113 18.74 17.76 -1.13
CA LYS A 113 19.96 17.00 -0.79
C LYS A 113 19.67 15.60 -0.26
N TYR A 114 18.42 15.34 0.11
CA TYR A 114 18.02 14.13 0.81
C TYR A 114 17.12 13.22 -0.03
N LEU A 115 16.43 13.77 -1.05
CA LEU A 115 15.52 13.02 -1.91
C LEU A 115 16.27 12.36 -3.08
N HIS A 116 16.97 11.27 -2.78
CA HIS A 116 17.73 10.52 -3.76
C HIS A 116 17.36 9.03 -3.73
N PHE A 117 16.76 8.55 -4.81
CA PHE A 117 16.45 7.14 -4.98
C PHE A 117 17.67 6.41 -5.56
N ASP A 118 18.11 5.36 -4.88
CA ASP A 118 19.12 4.43 -5.39
C ASP A 118 18.51 3.04 -5.64
N GLY A 119 18.60 2.55 -6.88
CA GLY A 119 18.17 1.19 -7.23
C GLY A 119 18.99 0.08 -6.55
N ASN A 120 20.14 0.43 -5.98
CA ASN A 120 20.97 -0.44 -5.14
C ASN A 120 20.76 -0.22 -3.64
N ASN A 121 19.76 0.56 -3.23
CA ASN A 121 19.38 0.65 -1.83
C ASN A 121 18.93 -0.73 -1.31
N GLU A 122 19.34 -1.08 -0.09
CA GLU A 122 19.09 -2.41 0.47
C GLU A 122 17.60 -2.68 0.73
N TYR A 123 16.86 -1.69 1.24
CA TYR A 123 15.44 -1.79 1.49
C TYR A 123 14.65 -1.90 0.19
N TYR A 124 15.05 -1.17 -0.85
CA TYR A 124 14.44 -1.30 -2.17
C TYR A 124 14.67 -2.71 -2.76
N ARG A 125 15.90 -3.23 -2.69
CA ARG A 125 16.18 -4.61 -3.13
C ARG A 125 15.40 -5.65 -2.32
N MET A 126 15.24 -5.43 -1.02
CA MET A 126 14.44 -6.28 -0.15
C MET A 126 12.97 -6.28 -0.59
N GLN A 127 12.40 -5.10 -0.84
CA GLN A 127 11.03 -4.94 -1.34
C GLN A 127 10.80 -5.64 -2.68
N MET A 128 11.68 -5.41 -3.67
CA MET A 128 11.58 -6.10 -4.96
C MET A 128 11.80 -7.61 -4.83
N GLY A 129 12.66 -8.04 -3.90
CA GLY A 129 12.85 -9.43 -3.54
C GLY A 129 11.64 -10.07 -2.85
N PHE A 130 10.79 -9.28 -2.21
CA PHE A 130 9.50 -9.75 -1.66
C PHE A 130 8.45 -9.86 -2.76
N THR A 131 8.34 -8.86 -3.63
CA THR A 131 7.44 -8.91 -4.79
C THR A 131 7.71 -10.14 -5.68
N LYS A 132 8.97 -10.45 -5.98
CA LYS A 132 9.33 -11.67 -6.72
C LYS A 132 8.96 -12.96 -5.98
N TYR A 133 9.13 -12.97 -4.66
CA TYR A 133 8.76 -14.11 -3.82
C TYR A 133 7.23 -14.33 -3.85
N LEU A 134 6.44 -13.27 -3.75
CA LEU A 134 4.98 -13.35 -3.84
C LEU A 134 4.51 -13.79 -5.23
N ALA A 135 5.12 -13.28 -6.31
CA ALA A 135 4.81 -13.70 -7.67
C ALA A 135 4.96 -15.23 -7.86
N GLU A 136 6.00 -15.82 -7.28
CA GLU A 136 6.21 -17.26 -7.30
C GLU A 136 5.27 -18.01 -6.35
N ARG A 137 5.12 -17.52 -5.10
CA ARG A 137 4.34 -18.18 -4.05
C ARG A 137 2.84 -18.13 -4.31
N SER A 138 2.34 -17.08 -4.94
CA SER A 138 0.90 -16.84 -5.14
C SER A 138 0.26 -17.71 -6.21
N LYS A 139 1.03 -18.34 -7.12
CA LYS A 139 0.53 -19.01 -8.33
C LYS A 139 -0.67 -19.93 -8.07
N GLY A 140 -1.86 -19.43 -8.38
CA GLY A 140 -3.14 -20.12 -8.19
C GLY A 140 -3.64 -20.21 -6.74
N ARG A 141 -2.90 -19.70 -5.75
CA ARG A 141 -3.18 -19.79 -4.32
C ARG A 141 -3.91 -18.57 -3.76
N PHE A 142 -3.35 -17.38 -3.98
CA PHE A 142 -3.85 -16.10 -3.47
C PHE A 142 -3.51 -14.96 -4.45
N GLY A 143 -4.14 -13.80 -4.28
CA GLY A 143 -3.74 -12.55 -4.91
C GLY A 143 -2.74 -11.78 -4.06
N PHE A 144 -2.04 -10.80 -4.62
CA PHE A 144 -1.23 -9.89 -3.82
C PHE A 144 -1.15 -8.52 -4.49
N THR A 145 -0.87 -7.51 -3.68
CA THR A 145 -0.83 -6.10 -4.11
C THR A 145 0.57 -5.65 -4.48
N GLU A 146 0.68 -4.51 -5.15
CA GLU A 146 1.87 -3.67 -5.04
C GLU A 146 2.00 -3.09 -3.61
N MET A 147 3.05 -2.32 -3.33
CA MET A 147 3.11 -1.50 -2.12
C MET A 147 2.01 -0.43 -2.15
N ILE A 148 1.48 -0.04 -0.99
CA ILE A 148 0.57 1.11 -0.88
C ILE A 148 1.29 2.32 -1.44
N THR A 149 0.70 2.96 -2.46
CA THR A 149 1.17 4.29 -2.84
C THR A 149 0.68 5.29 -1.80
N ILE A 150 1.54 6.21 -1.41
CA ILE A 150 1.20 7.25 -0.45
C ILE A 150 1.13 8.59 -1.16
N ASP A 151 0.17 9.43 -0.81
CA ASP A 151 0.07 10.76 -1.36
C ASP A 151 1.25 11.66 -0.93
N GLY A 152 1.25 12.89 -1.44
CA GLY A 152 2.31 13.86 -1.17
C GLY A 152 2.48 14.22 0.31
N LEU A 153 1.39 14.36 1.08
CA LEU A 153 1.48 14.70 2.50
C LEU A 153 1.90 13.51 3.35
N ASN A 154 1.39 12.30 3.07
CA ASN A 154 1.91 11.08 3.70
C ASN A 154 3.39 10.87 3.40
N PHE A 155 3.82 11.13 2.18
CA PHE A 155 5.23 11.06 1.82
C PHE A 155 6.06 12.08 2.61
N LEU A 156 5.57 13.32 2.72
CA LEU A 156 6.23 14.34 3.53
C LEU A 156 6.31 13.90 5.00
N ASP A 157 5.22 13.42 5.61
CA ASP A 157 5.22 12.86 6.97
C ASP A 157 6.22 11.70 7.11
N CYS A 158 6.33 10.83 6.11
CA CYS A 158 7.31 9.74 6.10
C CYS A 158 8.77 10.23 6.19
N VAL A 159 9.15 11.29 5.44
CA VAL A 159 10.53 11.77 5.37
C VAL A 159 10.86 12.93 6.33
N ARG A 160 9.83 13.63 6.82
CA ARG A 160 9.93 14.85 7.64
C ARG A 160 9.34 14.66 9.05
N HIS A 161 8.60 13.57 9.27
CA HIS A 161 7.83 13.27 10.47
C HIS A 161 6.85 14.40 10.81
N GLY A 162 6.45 14.52 12.07
CA GLY A 162 5.43 15.47 12.52
C GLY A 162 5.71 16.95 12.20
N ASP A 163 6.93 17.33 11.84
CA ASP A 163 7.23 18.69 11.37
C ASP A 163 6.50 18.99 10.04
N ALA A 164 6.15 17.96 9.26
CA ALA A 164 5.39 18.06 8.01
C ALA A 164 4.11 18.90 8.17
N TYR A 165 3.39 18.73 9.28
CA TYR A 165 2.10 19.37 9.52
C TYR A 165 2.20 20.87 9.81
N THR A 166 3.36 21.35 10.22
CA THR A 166 3.62 22.79 10.36
C THR A 166 4.28 23.36 9.10
N ASP A 167 5.13 22.58 8.44
CA ASP A 167 5.85 23.01 7.25
C ASP A 167 4.90 23.35 6.08
N VAL A 168 3.68 22.80 6.02
CA VAL A 168 2.64 23.17 5.04
C VAL A 168 2.28 24.65 5.04
N CYS A 169 2.44 25.33 6.19
CA CYS A 169 2.18 26.77 6.31
C CYS A 169 3.39 27.61 5.87
N ASP A 170 4.60 27.12 6.16
CA ASP A 170 5.82 27.92 6.07
C ASP A 170 6.59 27.70 4.75
N TYR A 171 6.46 26.51 4.14
CA TYR A 171 7.23 26.07 2.96
C TYR A 171 6.36 25.46 1.85
N PRO A 172 5.27 26.12 1.42
CA PRO A 172 4.33 25.52 0.45
C PRO A 172 5.00 25.20 -0.90
N GLY A 173 5.95 26.02 -1.35
CA GLY A 173 6.64 25.80 -2.63
C GLY A 173 7.61 24.64 -2.62
N GLU A 174 8.31 24.39 -1.51
CA GLU A 174 9.16 23.22 -1.31
C GLU A 174 8.31 21.95 -1.22
N ILE A 175 7.20 22.01 -0.49
CA ILE A 175 6.30 20.86 -0.32
C ILE A 175 5.74 20.39 -1.65
N LEU A 176 5.26 21.29 -2.51
CA LEU A 176 4.79 20.89 -3.84
C LEU A 176 5.86 20.14 -4.65
N ARG A 177 7.11 20.58 -4.58
CA ARG A 177 8.24 19.90 -5.24
C ARG A 177 8.53 18.52 -4.64
N ILE A 178 8.34 18.36 -3.33
CA ILE A 178 8.42 17.05 -2.66
C ILE A 178 7.26 16.15 -3.08
N MET A 179 6.04 16.70 -3.21
CA MET A 179 4.86 15.95 -3.66
C MET A 179 5.01 15.45 -5.10
N ASP A 180 5.57 16.27 -5.99
CA ASP A 180 5.91 15.87 -7.37
C ASP A 180 6.90 14.70 -7.36
N TYR A 181 7.97 14.81 -6.56
CA TYR A 181 8.94 13.73 -6.39
C TYR A 181 8.28 12.44 -5.87
N ALA A 182 7.39 12.55 -4.88
CA ALA A 182 6.66 11.42 -4.31
C ALA A 182 5.80 10.73 -5.38
N SER A 183 5.10 11.50 -6.21
CA SER A 183 4.30 10.99 -7.33
C SER A 183 5.14 10.20 -8.32
N ASP A 184 6.28 10.77 -8.76
CA ASP A 184 7.21 10.12 -9.67
C ASP A 184 7.77 8.81 -9.09
N LEU A 185 8.11 8.82 -7.79
CA LEU A 185 8.61 7.65 -7.09
C LEU A 185 7.53 6.56 -6.97
N ASN A 186 6.29 6.91 -6.62
CA ASN A 186 5.16 5.98 -6.61
C ASN A 186 4.96 5.32 -7.98
N ILE A 187 4.92 6.12 -9.05
CA ILE A 187 4.76 5.63 -10.43
C ILE A 187 5.87 4.64 -10.77
N LYS A 188 7.11 4.96 -10.42
CA LYS A 188 8.27 4.09 -10.64
C LYS A 188 8.11 2.77 -9.91
N LEU A 189 7.81 2.80 -8.61
CA LEU A 189 7.71 1.61 -7.77
C LEU A 189 6.57 0.69 -8.22
N VAL A 190 5.39 1.26 -8.49
CA VAL A 190 4.24 0.51 -9.02
C VAL A 190 4.58 -0.15 -10.34
N LYS A 191 5.19 0.58 -11.29
CA LYS A 191 5.57 0.00 -12.59
C LYS A 191 6.58 -1.14 -12.44
N GLU A 192 7.56 -0.99 -11.55
CA GLU A 192 8.56 -2.03 -11.29
C GLU A 192 7.94 -3.27 -10.63
N GLN A 193 7.06 -3.10 -9.65
CA GLN A 193 6.37 -4.22 -9.00
C GLN A 193 5.42 -4.93 -9.95
N ARG A 194 4.63 -4.18 -10.75
CA ARG A 194 3.64 -4.74 -11.69
C ARG A 194 4.24 -5.56 -12.83
N ARG A 195 5.56 -5.51 -13.06
CA ARG A 195 6.25 -6.47 -13.93
C ARG A 195 6.15 -7.93 -13.44
N TYR A 196 5.84 -8.11 -12.16
CA TYR A 196 5.73 -9.41 -11.50
C TYR A 196 4.31 -9.70 -10.99
N ILE A 197 3.38 -8.74 -11.11
CA ILE A 197 2.01 -8.84 -10.58
C ILE A 197 1.04 -8.94 -11.76
N ASP A 198 0.61 -10.17 -12.04
CA ASP A 198 -0.38 -10.44 -13.07
C ASP A 198 -1.74 -9.85 -12.70
N THR A 199 -2.51 -9.47 -13.72
CA THR A 199 -3.92 -9.15 -13.54
C THR A 199 -4.73 -10.42 -13.37
N TYR A 200 -5.82 -10.33 -12.60
CA TYR A 200 -6.79 -11.40 -12.46
C TYR A 200 -8.08 -10.99 -13.15
N ARG A 201 -8.50 -11.72 -14.19
CA ARG A 201 -9.76 -11.46 -14.94
C ARG A 201 -9.91 -10.00 -15.42
N GLY A 202 -8.81 -9.37 -15.83
CA GLY A 202 -8.79 -7.99 -16.34
C GLY A 202 -8.79 -6.90 -15.27
N GLY A 203 -8.49 -7.25 -14.01
CA GLY A 203 -8.37 -6.29 -12.92
C GLY A 203 -7.30 -6.68 -11.91
N ARG A 204 -7.23 -5.93 -10.80
CA ARG A 204 -6.21 -6.06 -9.76
C ARG A 204 -6.84 -6.24 -8.39
N PHE A 205 -6.12 -6.96 -7.53
CA PHE A 205 -6.42 -7.04 -6.11
C PHE A 205 -5.92 -5.78 -5.41
N ASN A 206 -6.64 -5.32 -4.37
CA ASN A 206 -6.22 -4.19 -3.56
C ASN A 206 -6.09 -4.56 -2.07
N PHE A 207 -5.59 -3.61 -1.28
CA PHE A 207 -5.35 -3.77 0.16
C PHE A 207 -6.61 -4.04 0.99
N TYR A 208 -7.80 -3.73 0.47
CA TYR A 208 -9.06 -4.10 1.14
C TYR A 208 -9.55 -5.50 0.80
N HIS A 209 -8.70 -6.34 0.21
CA HIS A 209 -9.05 -7.69 -0.23
C HIS A 209 -10.19 -7.69 -1.26
N MET A 210 -10.23 -6.66 -2.11
CA MET A 210 -11.23 -6.52 -3.17
C MET A 210 -10.60 -6.68 -4.55
N TRP A 211 -11.44 -6.96 -5.54
CA TRP A 211 -11.08 -6.86 -6.94
C TRP A 211 -11.51 -5.52 -7.51
N THR A 212 -10.65 -4.89 -8.31
CA THR A 212 -10.90 -3.61 -8.99
C THR A 212 -10.61 -3.74 -10.48
N PRO A 213 -11.39 -3.07 -11.36
CA PRO A 213 -11.20 -3.20 -12.80
C PRO A 213 -9.93 -2.48 -13.28
N GLY A 214 -9.29 -3.03 -14.31
CA GLY A 214 -8.17 -2.41 -15.01
C GLY A 214 -6.92 -2.20 -14.15
N GLU A 215 -6.22 -1.10 -14.40
CA GLU A 215 -4.93 -0.75 -13.79
C GLU A 215 -5.07 0.13 -12.53
N THR A 216 -6.15 -0.09 -11.76
CA THR A 216 -6.45 0.68 -10.54
C THR A 216 -5.29 0.60 -9.53
N ILE A 217 -5.00 1.71 -8.85
CA ILE A 217 -4.03 1.81 -7.75
C ILE A 217 -4.75 2.18 -6.45
N PHE A 218 -4.17 1.80 -5.32
CA PHE A 218 -4.60 2.29 -4.01
C PHE A 218 -3.64 3.39 -3.54
N VAL A 219 -4.19 4.56 -3.19
CA VAL A 219 -3.45 5.71 -2.66
C VAL A 219 -3.91 5.96 -1.21
N SER A 220 -3.00 5.89 -0.24
CA SER A 220 -3.28 6.36 1.13
C SER A 220 -3.16 7.88 1.20
N VAL A 221 -4.08 8.50 1.95
CA VAL A 221 -4.19 9.95 2.20
C VAL A 221 -4.33 10.26 3.70
N ASP A 222 -3.88 9.35 4.57
CA ASP A 222 -4.20 9.34 6.00
C ASP A 222 -3.64 10.55 6.79
N ALA A 223 -2.51 11.12 6.39
CA ALA A 223 -1.91 12.30 7.02
C ALA A 223 -2.84 13.52 7.04
N TYR A 224 -3.73 13.64 6.05
CA TYR A 224 -4.74 14.70 6.04
C TYR A 224 -5.75 14.58 7.20
N GLY A 225 -5.88 13.40 7.81
CA GLY A 225 -6.69 13.22 9.02
C GLY A 225 -6.19 14.04 10.22
N GLN A 226 -4.94 14.50 10.20
CA GLN A 226 -4.36 15.40 11.20
C GLN A 226 -4.56 16.88 10.86
N CYS A 227 -5.15 17.18 9.70
CA CYS A 227 -5.24 18.53 9.16
C CYS A 227 -6.68 19.07 9.17
N GLY A 228 -6.80 20.39 9.25
CA GLY A 228 -8.06 21.07 8.95
C GLY A 228 -8.38 21.06 7.45
N PRO A 229 -9.65 21.30 7.06
CA PRO A 229 -10.09 21.24 5.65
C PRO A 229 -9.31 22.19 4.73
N VAL A 230 -8.86 23.34 5.24
CA VAL A 230 -8.09 24.33 4.48
C VAL A 230 -6.79 23.75 3.91
N VAL A 231 -6.10 22.89 4.65
CA VAL A 231 -4.84 22.27 4.20
C VAL A 231 -5.11 21.24 3.10
N PHE A 232 -6.22 20.51 3.20
CA PHE A 232 -6.65 19.57 2.16
C PHE A 232 -7.01 20.33 0.87
N GLU A 233 -7.84 21.37 0.98
CA GLU A 233 -8.27 22.18 -0.15
C GLU A 233 -7.10 22.88 -0.85
N SER A 234 -6.19 23.48 -0.08
CA SER A 234 -5.03 24.17 -0.65
C SER A 234 -4.13 23.20 -1.42
N SER A 235 -3.86 22.02 -0.86
CA SER A 235 -3.07 20.99 -1.52
C SER A 235 -3.69 20.58 -2.88
N VAL A 236 -5.01 20.40 -2.92
CA VAL A 236 -5.75 20.02 -4.14
C VAL A 236 -5.81 21.16 -5.15
N GLU A 237 -6.06 22.39 -4.70
CA GLU A 237 -6.16 23.55 -5.58
C GLU A 237 -4.80 23.87 -6.22
N PHE A 238 -3.70 23.75 -5.47
CA PHE A 238 -2.35 23.92 -6.01
C PHE A 238 -1.99 22.84 -7.05
N MET A 239 -2.35 21.57 -6.81
CA MET A 239 -2.17 20.49 -7.80
C MET A 239 -2.96 20.71 -9.09
N SER A 240 -4.11 21.40 -9.04
CA SER A 240 -4.93 21.69 -10.23
C SER A 240 -4.42 22.84 -11.11
N ARG A 241 -3.39 23.57 -10.66
CA ARG A 241 -2.85 24.76 -11.35
C ARG A 241 -1.49 24.53 -12.04
N GLY A 242 -0.91 23.33 -11.94
CA GLY A 242 0.29 22.91 -12.68
C GLY A 242 -0.06 22.16 -13.96
#